data_AF-A0A411HF31-F1
#
_entry.id   AF-A0A411HF31-F1
#
_cell.length_a   1.000
_cell.length_b   1.000
_cell.length_c   1.000
_cell.angle_alpha   90.00
_cell.angle_beta   90.00
_cell.angle_gamma   90.00
#
_symmetry.space_group_name_H-M   'P 1'
#
loop_
_entity.id
_entity.type
_entity.pdbx_description
1 polymer ?
#
loop_
_entity_poly.entity_id
_entity_poly.type
_entity_poly.pdbx_seq_one_letter_code
_entity_poly.pdbx_strand_id
1 'polypeptide(L)'
;MKPFNKIFSALAVAVALSGAVYAADQGAQIGHHGGMHGHGQPSAATLGLTGDLATQWDAINTQEKALHKQEFSNGASVLNDAISALNSPNVDLAALAKQKDAREDDRRTQERALRDQRLALYKTMNATQQTAVRTLMLQKLTTMQDHVAQMQDRAAAHAAAKAQ
;
A
#
# COMPACT_ATOMS: atom_id res chain seq x y z
N MET A 1 -40.65 -22.82 7.62
CA MET A 1 -40.38 -21.42 7.27
C MET A 1 -38.86 -21.17 7.28
N LYS A 2 -38.41 -20.31 6.37
CA LYS A 2 -37.06 -20.00 5.82
C LYS A 2 -35.82 -20.04 6.77
N PRO A 3 -34.62 -20.31 6.22
CA PRO A 3 -33.33 -20.27 6.92
C PRO A 3 -32.82 -18.85 7.15
N PHE A 4 -32.18 -18.61 8.30
CA PHE A 4 -31.49 -17.35 8.62
C PHE A 4 -30.21 -17.24 7.79
N ASN A 5 -30.23 -16.25 6.89
CA ASN A 5 -29.16 -15.93 5.97
C ASN A 5 -27.92 -15.36 6.69
N LYS A 6 -26.78 -15.82 6.20
CA LYS A 6 -25.42 -15.33 6.45
C LYS A 6 -25.34 -13.82 6.25
N ILE A 7 -24.92 -13.07 7.28
CA ILE A 7 -24.41 -11.69 7.13
C ILE A 7 -23.01 -11.66 7.74
N PHE A 8 -22.05 -12.19 6.99
CA PHE A 8 -20.65 -11.83 7.13
C PHE A 8 -20.12 -11.72 5.71
N SER A 9 -19.94 -10.50 5.21
CA SER A 9 -18.93 -10.11 4.21
C SER A 9 -19.26 -8.74 3.62
N ALA A 10 -18.67 -7.68 4.19
CA ALA A 10 -18.57 -6.40 3.47
C ALA A 10 -17.32 -5.57 3.87
N LEU A 11 -16.36 -6.13 4.61
CA LEU A 11 -15.24 -5.35 5.17
C LEU A 11 -13.84 -5.83 4.75
N ALA A 12 -13.70 -6.48 3.59
CA ALA A 12 -12.39 -6.96 3.10
C ALA A 12 -11.87 -6.24 1.84
N VAL A 13 -12.67 -5.41 1.18
CA VAL A 13 -12.30 -4.86 -0.15
C VAL A 13 -11.48 -3.56 -0.05
N ALA A 14 -11.55 -2.84 1.08
CA ALA A 14 -10.91 -1.53 1.22
C ALA A 14 -9.37 -1.59 1.38
N VAL A 15 -8.84 -2.67 1.95
CA VAL A 15 -7.39 -2.82 2.21
C VAL A 15 -6.62 -3.20 0.93
N ALA A 16 -7.21 -4.00 0.04
CA ALA A 16 -6.55 -4.43 -1.19
C ALA A 16 -6.44 -3.35 -2.28
N LEU A 17 -7.22 -2.27 -2.18
CA LEU A 17 -7.17 -1.13 -3.12
C LEU A 17 -6.16 -0.06 -2.73
N SER A 18 -5.66 -0.12 -1.49
CA SER A 18 -4.73 0.84 -0.90
C SER A 18 -3.37 0.14 -0.87
N GLY A 19 -2.66 0.07 -2.00
CA GLY A 19 -1.44 -0.71 -2.22
C GLY A 19 -0.22 -0.33 -1.37
N ALA A 20 -0.41 0.03 -0.11
CA ALA A 20 0.62 0.37 0.86
C ALA A 20 1.24 -0.89 1.48
N VAL A 21 1.95 -1.66 0.66
CA VAL A 21 3.13 -2.39 1.11
C VAL A 21 4.05 -2.39 -0.09
N TYR A 22 5.18 -1.65 -0.06
CA TYR A 22 6.46 -2.21 -0.48
C TYR A 22 7.61 -1.34 0.01
N ALA A 23 8.57 -2.03 0.64
CA ALA A 23 9.84 -1.51 1.10
C ALA A 23 10.74 -1.11 -0.08
N ALA A 24 11.41 0.03 0.10
CA ALA A 24 12.67 0.48 -0.49
C ALA A 24 13.17 -0.24 -1.76
N ASP A 25 13.06 0.46 -2.88
CA ASP A 25 13.95 0.28 -4.03
C ASP A 25 15.09 1.30 -3.90
N GLN A 26 16.29 0.82 -3.54
CA GLN A 26 17.53 1.55 -3.82
C GLN A 26 18.45 0.62 -4.61
N GLY A 27 18.75 1.06 -5.83
CA GLY A 27 19.72 0.40 -6.69
C GLY A 27 21.09 0.33 -6.03
N ALA A 28 21.55 -0.90 -5.79
CA ALA A 28 22.95 -1.26 -5.80
C ALA A 28 23.05 -2.75 -6.15
N GLN A 29 23.52 -3.04 -7.36
CA GLN A 29 24.00 -4.37 -7.72
C GLN A 29 25.21 -4.70 -6.83
N ILE A 30 25.06 -5.53 -5.79
CA ILE A 30 26.06 -6.53 -5.35
C ILE A 30 25.31 -7.64 -4.58
N GLY A 31 25.41 -8.89 -5.08
CA GLY A 31 25.44 -10.11 -4.26
C GLY A 31 24.16 -10.59 -3.57
N HIS A 32 23.53 -11.59 -4.18
CA HIS A 32 22.73 -12.67 -3.55
C HIS A 32 21.86 -12.31 -2.32
N HIS A 33 20.55 -12.15 -2.50
CA HIS A 33 19.47 -12.76 -1.71
C HIS A 33 18.13 -12.50 -2.43
N GLY A 34 17.21 -13.47 -2.40
CA GLY A 34 16.03 -13.58 -3.27
C GLY A 34 15.27 -12.28 -3.51
N GLY A 35 15.33 -11.81 -4.76
CA GLY A 35 14.62 -10.62 -5.21
C GLY A 35 13.12 -10.79 -5.04
N MET A 36 12.50 -9.96 -4.20
CA MET A 36 11.10 -9.63 -4.37
C MET A 36 10.98 -8.82 -5.66
N HIS A 37 10.85 -9.52 -6.79
CA HIS A 37 10.51 -8.88 -8.06
C HIS A 37 9.21 -8.08 -7.87
N GLY A 38 9.29 -6.80 -8.23
CA GLY A 38 8.34 -5.77 -7.82
C GLY A 38 6.87 -6.14 -8.02
N HIS A 39 6.12 -6.11 -6.92
CA HIS A 39 4.66 -6.16 -6.94
C HIS A 39 4.09 -4.80 -7.32
N GLY A 40 4.50 -4.29 -8.49
CA GLY A 40 3.85 -3.15 -9.10
C GLY A 40 2.37 -3.45 -9.34
N GLN A 41 1.54 -2.40 -9.39
CA GLN A 41 0.19 -2.55 -9.93
C GLN A 41 0.26 -3.18 -11.34
N PRO A 42 -0.68 -4.08 -11.68
CA PRO A 42 -0.71 -4.72 -12.99
C PRO A 42 -0.84 -3.66 -14.07
N SER A 43 -0.31 -3.94 -15.26
CA SER A 43 -0.63 -3.11 -16.43
C SER A 43 -2.10 -3.28 -16.80
N ALA A 44 -2.67 -2.30 -17.50
CA ALA A 44 -3.98 -2.45 -18.13
C ALA A 44 -4.07 -3.70 -19.02
N ALA A 45 -3.00 -4.01 -19.76
CA ALA A 45 -2.91 -5.18 -20.63
C ALA A 45 -3.03 -6.50 -19.86
N THR A 46 -2.41 -6.59 -18.68
CA THR A 46 -2.52 -7.78 -17.80
C THR A 46 -3.97 -8.05 -17.36
N LEU A 47 -4.79 -7.00 -17.29
CA LEU A 47 -6.20 -7.08 -16.93
C LEU A 47 -7.14 -7.22 -18.14
N GLY A 48 -6.59 -7.28 -19.36
CA GLY A 48 -7.39 -7.28 -20.59
C GLY A 48 -8.19 -5.99 -20.77
N LEU A 49 -7.75 -4.88 -20.18
CA LEU A 49 -8.35 -3.57 -20.39
C LEU A 49 -7.85 -3.00 -21.72
N THR A 50 -8.75 -2.35 -22.45
CA THR A 50 -8.46 -1.73 -23.75
C THR A 50 -9.12 -0.35 -23.84
N GLY A 51 -8.67 0.46 -24.80
CA GLY A 51 -9.20 1.80 -25.04
C GLY A 51 -9.14 2.69 -23.79
N ASP A 52 -10.20 3.46 -23.54
CA ASP A 52 -10.27 4.44 -22.45
C ASP A 52 -10.08 3.82 -21.07
N LEU A 53 -10.52 2.58 -20.85
CA LEU A 53 -10.35 1.89 -19.56
C LEU A 53 -8.88 1.60 -19.27
N ALA A 54 -8.09 1.28 -20.30
CA ALA A 54 -6.67 1.06 -20.16
C ALA A 54 -5.94 2.35 -19.78
N THR A 55 -6.24 3.45 -20.50
CA THR A 55 -5.67 4.77 -20.21
C THR A 55 -6.00 5.24 -18.80
N GLN A 56 -7.25 5.08 -18.35
CA GLN A 56 -7.65 5.43 -17.00
C GLN A 56 -6.94 4.58 -15.94
N TRP A 57 -6.81 3.28 -16.17
CA TRP A 57 -6.11 2.38 -15.24
C TRP A 57 -4.63 2.76 -15.09
N ASP A 58 -3.94 3.01 -16.20
CA ASP A 58 -2.52 3.36 -16.18
C ASP A 58 -2.28 4.76 -15.58
N ALA A 59 -3.21 5.70 -15.79
CA ALA A 59 -3.17 7.01 -15.14
C ALA A 59 -3.27 6.89 -13.62
N ILE A 60 -4.20 6.06 -13.10
CA ILE A 60 -4.33 5.82 -11.66
C ILE A 60 -3.05 5.15 -11.11
N ASN A 61 -2.51 4.15 -11.81
CA ASN A 61 -1.26 3.51 -11.40
C ASN A 61 -0.08 4.48 -11.37
N THR A 62 -0.06 5.44 -12.30
CA THR A 62 0.97 6.49 -12.35
C THR A 62 0.84 7.44 -11.16
N GLN A 63 -0.39 7.83 -10.81
CA GLN A 63 -0.65 8.65 -9.64
C GLN A 63 -0.26 7.95 -8.33
N GLU A 64 -0.58 6.66 -8.18
CA GLU A 64 -0.18 5.88 -7.01
C GLU A 64 1.35 5.77 -6.89
N LYS A 65 2.07 5.52 -8.00
CA LYS A 65 3.54 5.53 -8.00
C LYS A 65 4.11 6.89 -7.60
N ALA A 66 3.51 7.98 -8.09
CA ALA A 66 3.92 9.33 -7.74
C ALA A 66 3.70 9.62 -6.25
N LEU A 67 2.53 9.23 -5.72
CA LEU A 67 2.20 9.34 -4.29
C LEU A 67 3.24 8.60 -3.43
N HIS A 68 3.53 7.33 -3.74
CA HIS A 68 4.55 6.58 -2.99
C HIS A 68 5.93 7.21 -3.07
N LYS A 69 6.35 7.67 -4.25
CA LYS A 69 7.65 8.36 -4.40
C LYS A 69 7.70 9.62 -3.54
N GLN A 70 6.60 10.39 -3.51
CA GLN A 70 6.47 11.57 -2.67
C GLN A 70 6.50 11.21 -1.18
N GLU A 71 5.81 10.14 -0.75
CA GLU A 71 5.84 9.65 0.63
C GLU A 71 7.26 9.27 1.09
N PHE A 72 7.98 8.50 0.27
CA PHE A 72 9.37 8.12 0.57
C PHE A 72 10.28 9.34 0.68
N SER A 73 10.19 10.27 -0.27
CA SER A 73 10.96 11.51 -0.26
C SER A 73 10.63 12.36 0.98
N ASN A 74 9.35 12.45 1.33
CA ASN A 74 8.89 13.23 2.48
C ASN A 74 9.28 12.58 3.80
N GLY A 75 9.28 11.25 3.91
CA GLY A 75 9.62 10.53 5.13
C GLY A 75 11.03 10.84 5.62
N ALA A 76 12.01 10.87 4.69
CA ALA A 76 13.39 11.22 5.02
C ALA A 76 13.51 12.68 5.52
N SER A 77 12.85 13.62 4.86
CA SER A 77 12.83 15.03 5.28
C SER A 77 12.16 15.19 6.65
N VAL A 78 11.01 14.57 6.86
CA VAL A 78 10.25 14.66 8.12
C VAL A 78 11.06 14.10 9.29
N LEU A 79 11.78 13.00 9.09
CA LEU A 79 12.64 12.44 10.12
C LEU A 79 13.78 13.41 10.48
N ASN A 80 14.43 14.00 9.48
CA ASN A 80 15.49 14.98 9.69
C ASN A 80 14.98 16.24 10.39
N ASP A 81 13.82 16.76 9.99
CA ASP A 81 13.17 17.92 10.61
C ASP A 81 12.81 17.63 12.07
N ALA A 82 12.29 16.43 12.37
CA ALA A 82 11.96 16.02 13.72
C ALA A 82 13.21 15.87 14.60
N ILE A 83 14.28 15.25 14.10
CA ILE A 83 15.56 15.15 14.81
C ILE A 83 16.13 16.54 15.09
N SER A 84 16.11 17.43 14.09
CA SER A 84 16.59 18.81 14.24
C SER A 84 15.77 19.58 15.29
N ALA A 85 14.44 19.48 15.23
CA ALA A 85 13.54 20.10 16.20
C ALA A 85 13.81 19.59 17.62
N LEU A 86 13.96 18.28 17.82
CA LEU A 86 14.21 17.66 19.13
C LEU A 86 15.56 18.03 19.74
N ASN A 87 16.56 18.41 18.92
CA ASN A 87 17.85 18.91 19.39
C ASN A 87 17.80 20.38 19.83
N SER A 88 16.69 21.09 19.59
CA SER A 88 16.51 22.48 20.03
C SER A 88 16.13 22.55 21.51
N PRO A 89 16.74 23.44 22.31
CA PRO A 89 16.49 23.52 23.75
C PRO A 89 15.04 23.93 24.12
N ASN A 90 14.28 24.49 23.17
CA ASN A 90 12.91 24.97 23.38
C ASN A 90 11.92 24.35 22.37
N VAL A 91 12.06 23.07 22.06
CA VAL A 91 11.19 22.39 21.10
C VAL A 91 9.72 22.42 21.54
N ASP A 92 8.83 22.86 20.64
CA ASP A 92 7.39 22.73 20.82
C ASP A 92 6.93 21.36 20.30
N LEU A 93 6.79 20.40 21.21
CA LEU A 93 6.35 19.04 20.89
C LEU A 93 4.90 19.01 20.38
N ALA A 94 4.05 19.94 20.80
CA ALA A 94 2.66 20.00 20.34
C ALA A 94 2.59 20.47 18.88
N ALA A 95 3.42 21.44 18.50
CA ALA A 95 3.56 21.85 17.10
C ALA A 95 4.12 20.73 16.23
N LEU A 96 5.15 20.02 16.70
CA LEU A 96 5.74 18.89 15.97
C LEU A 96 4.73 17.75 15.75
N ALA A 97 3.94 17.41 16.78
CA ALA A 97 2.87 16.42 16.67
C ALA A 97 1.80 16.84 15.64
N LYS A 98 1.34 18.10 15.69
CA LYS A 98 0.37 18.64 14.72
C LYS A 98 0.88 18.56 13.28
N GLN A 99 2.16 18.84 13.04
CA GLN A 99 2.76 18.73 11.70
C GLN A 99 2.74 17.28 11.20
N LYS A 100 3.08 16.31 12.06
CA LYS A 100 3.00 14.90 11.71
C LYS A 100 1.56 14.49 11.38
N ASP A 101 0.61 14.87 12.21
CA ASP A 101 -0.79 14.48 12.04
C ASP A 101 -1.40 15.06 10.76
N ALA A 102 -1.09 16.32 10.44
CA ALA A 102 -1.50 16.95 9.18
C ALA A 102 -0.99 16.18 7.95
N ARG A 103 0.28 15.74 7.97
CA ARG A 103 0.86 14.95 6.87
C ARG A 103 0.20 13.58 6.72
N GLU A 104 -0.10 12.92 7.83
CA GLU A 104 -0.84 11.66 7.82
C GLU A 104 -2.28 11.84 7.31
N ASP A 105 -2.94 12.95 7.63
CA ASP A 105 -4.27 13.27 7.10
C ASP A 105 -4.25 13.55 5.59
N ASP A 106 -3.25 14.28 5.11
CA ASP A 106 -3.04 14.53 3.68
C ASP A 106 -2.79 13.23 2.93
N ARG A 107 -1.95 12.35 3.50
CA ARG A 107 -1.68 11.02 2.94
C ARG A 107 -2.95 10.19 2.83
N ARG A 108 -3.69 10.06 3.94
CA ARG A 108 -4.97 9.33 3.98
C ARG A 108 -5.97 9.89 2.98
N THR A 109 -6.00 11.21 2.78
CA THR A 109 -6.89 11.86 1.82
C THR A 109 -6.55 11.48 0.38
N GLN A 110 -5.26 11.48 0.03
CA GLN A 110 -4.79 11.08 -1.31
C GLN A 110 -5.05 9.59 -1.58
N GLU A 111 -4.79 8.72 -0.60
CA GLU A 111 -5.10 7.28 -0.70
C GLU A 111 -6.60 7.04 -0.89
N ARG A 112 -7.46 7.76 -0.16
CA ARG A 112 -8.91 7.68 -0.32
C ARG A 112 -9.32 8.08 -1.74
N ALA A 113 -8.79 9.19 -2.26
CA ALA A 113 -9.10 9.65 -3.61
C ALA A 113 -8.72 8.62 -4.68
N LEU A 114 -7.53 8.02 -4.59
CA LEU A 114 -7.09 6.95 -5.51
C LEU A 114 -8.00 5.73 -5.42
N ARG A 115 -8.35 5.30 -4.21
CA ARG A 115 -9.29 4.18 -4.02
C ARG A 115 -10.65 4.48 -4.65
N ASP A 116 -11.17 5.68 -4.46
CA ASP A 116 -12.48 6.05 -4.98
C ASP A 116 -12.48 6.13 -6.51
N GLN A 117 -11.38 6.61 -7.12
CA GLN A 117 -11.17 6.55 -8.57
C GLN A 117 -11.10 5.10 -9.09
N ARG A 118 -10.36 4.21 -8.41
CA ARG A 118 -10.31 2.79 -8.77
C ARG A 118 -11.68 2.13 -8.69
N LEU A 119 -12.47 2.44 -7.66
CA LEU A 119 -13.83 1.92 -7.49
C LEU A 119 -14.77 2.45 -8.58
N ALA A 120 -14.64 3.72 -8.97
CA ALA A 120 -15.41 4.28 -10.06
C ALA A 120 -15.10 3.56 -11.38
N LEU A 121 -13.82 3.38 -11.71
CA LEU A 121 -13.39 2.65 -12.91
C LEU A 121 -13.83 1.18 -12.88
N TYR A 122 -13.76 0.52 -11.73
CA TYR A 122 -14.22 -0.87 -11.57
C TYR A 122 -15.70 -1.03 -11.90
N LYS A 123 -16.54 -0.06 -11.52
CA LYS A 123 -17.99 -0.08 -11.79
C LYS A 123 -18.33 0.01 -13.27
N THR A 124 -17.45 0.55 -14.11
CA THR A 124 -17.66 0.65 -15.56
C THR A 124 -17.14 -0.56 -16.34
N MET A 125 -16.38 -1.45 -15.69
CA MET A 125 -15.86 -2.66 -16.29
C MET A 125 -16.95 -3.72 -16.48
N ASN A 126 -16.78 -4.59 -17.48
CA ASN A 126 -17.63 -5.77 -17.63
C ASN A 126 -17.28 -6.88 -16.61
N ALA A 127 -18.12 -7.92 -16.52
CA ALA A 127 -17.96 -8.99 -15.55
C ALA A 127 -16.61 -9.73 -15.65
N THR A 128 -16.08 -9.93 -16.86
CA THR A 128 -14.79 -10.58 -17.09
C THR A 128 -13.65 -9.73 -16.53
N GLN A 129 -13.63 -8.44 -16.87
CA GLN A 129 -12.64 -7.48 -16.39
C GLN A 129 -12.72 -7.31 -14.85
N GLN A 130 -13.92 -7.20 -14.30
CA GLN A 130 -14.14 -7.15 -12.85
C GLN A 130 -13.66 -8.41 -12.13
N THR A 131 -13.74 -9.58 -12.77
CA THR A 131 -13.19 -10.83 -12.23
C THR A 131 -11.67 -10.79 -12.23
N ALA A 132 -11.05 -10.35 -13.32
CA ALA A 132 -9.60 -10.22 -13.41
C ALA A 132 -9.04 -9.30 -12.30
N VAL A 133 -9.67 -8.14 -12.07
CA VAL A 133 -9.29 -7.21 -11.00
C VAL A 133 -9.42 -7.87 -9.61
N ARG A 134 -10.52 -8.57 -9.34
CA ARG A 134 -10.73 -9.25 -8.04
C ARG A 134 -9.73 -10.36 -7.79
N THR A 135 -9.45 -11.20 -8.79
CA THR A 135 -8.46 -12.28 -8.69
C THR A 135 -7.09 -11.74 -8.33
N LEU A 136 -6.69 -10.65 -8.97
CA LEU A 136 -5.43 -10.00 -8.65
C LEU A 136 -5.42 -9.40 -7.24
N MET A 137 -6.49 -8.72 -6.82
CA MET A 137 -6.60 -8.20 -5.46
C MET A 137 -6.43 -9.31 -4.43
N LEU A 138 -7.01 -10.48 -4.68
CA LEU A 138 -6.83 -11.66 -3.85
C LEU A 138 -5.37 -12.12 -3.82
N GLN A 139 -4.71 -12.23 -4.99
CA GLN A 139 -3.28 -12.59 -5.06
C GLN A 139 -2.41 -11.64 -4.24
N LYS A 140 -2.65 -10.32 -4.33
CA LYS A 140 -1.94 -9.32 -3.54
C LYS A 140 -2.13 -9.53 -2.04
N LEU A 141 -3.37 -9.72 -1.61
CA LEU A 141 -3.68 -9.98 -0.19
C LEU A 141 -3.00 -11.25 0.31
N THR A 142 -3.00 -12.32 -0.49
CA THR A 142 -2.31 -13.57 -0.14
C THR A 142 -0.81 -13.35 0.01
N THR A 143 -0.17 -12.66 -0.94
CA THR A 143 1.26 -12.32 -0.82
C THR A 143 1.56 -11.49 0.43
N MET A 144 0.70 -10.51 0.75
CA MET A 144 0.84 -9.72 1.98
C MET A 144 0.71 -10.58 3.23
N GLN A 145 -0.24 -11.51 3.25
CA GLN A 145 -0.44 -12.45 4.35
C GLN A 145 0.78 -13.33 4.56
N ASP A 146 1.34 -13.89 3.47
CA ASP A 146 2.54 -14.73 3.52
C ASP A 146 3.75 -13.95 4.03
N HIS A 147 3.90 -12.70 3.59
CA HIS A 147 4.98 -11.83 4.05
C HIS A 147 4.87 -11.53 5.55
N VAL A 148 3.67 -11.22 6.05
CA VAL A 148 3.43 -10.99 7.48
C VAL A 148 3.75 -12.24 8.30
N ALA A 149 3.32 -13.43 7.86
CA ALA A 149 3.64 -14.68 8.52
C ALA A 149 5.16 -14.92 8.61
N GLN A 150 5.88 -14.70 7.50
CA GLN A 150 7.34 -14.81 7.48
C GLN A 150 8.02 -13.85 8.45
N MET A 151 7.53 -12.61 8.58
CA MET A 151 8.08 -11.66 9.55
C MET A 151 7.85 -12.09 11.00
N GLN A 152 6.67 -12.66 11.29
CA GLN A 152 6.35 -13.18 12.63
C GLN A 152 7.27 -14.35 13.00
N ASP A 153 7.49 -15.29 12.08
CA ASP A 153 8.39 -16.43 12.29
C ASP A 153 9.83 -15.97 12.58
N ARG A 154 10.33 -14.99 11.80
CA ARG A 154 11.66 -14.40 12.02
C ARG A 154 11.75 -13.74 13.39
N ALA A 155 10.74 -12.96 13.78
CA ALA A 155 10.71 -12.30 15.08
C ALA A 155 10.73 -13.32 16.24
N ALA A 156 9.97 -14.41 16.12
CA ALA A 156 9.95 -15.50 17.09
C ALA A 156 11.31 -16.20 17.21
N ALA A 157 11.95 -16.50 16.06
CA ALA A 157 13.28 -17.10 16.04
C ALA A 157 14.34 -16.21 16.69
N HIS A 158 14.33 -14.89 16.41
CA HIS A 158 15.23 -13.94 17.05
C HIS A 158 14.99 -13.81 18.57
N ALA A 159 13.74 -13.87 19.03
CA ALA A 159 13.42 -13.84 20.45
C ALA A 159 13.94 -15.09 21.17
N ALA A 160 13.76 -16.27 20.57
CA ALA A 160 14.26 -17.54 21.12
C ALA A 160 15.80 -17.57 21.23
N ALA A 161 16.50 -17.05 20.21
CA ALA A 161 17.96 -16.98 20.21
C ALA A 161 18.54 -16.03 21.27
N LYS A 162 17.79 -15.00 21.71
CA LYS A 162 18.21 -14.08 22.79
C LYS A 162 17.97 -14.63 24.20
N ALA A 163 17.19 -15.70 24.34
CA ALA A 163 16.86 -16.31 25.62
C ALA A 163 17.82 -17.45 26.02
N GLN A 164 18.79 -17.77 25.17
CA GLN A 164 19.88 -18.72 25.39
C GLN A 164 21.16 -17.96 25.76
#